data_AF-A0A6M4WSS6-F1
#
_entry.id   AF-A0A6M4WSS6-F1
#
_cell.length_a   1.000
_cell.length_b   1.000
_cell.length_c   1.000
_cell.angle_alpha   90.00
_cell.angle_beta   90.00
_cell.angle_gamma   90.00
#
_symmetry.space_group_name_H-M   'P 1'
#
loop_
_entity.id
_entity.type
_entity.pdbx_description
1 polymer ?
#
loop_
_entity_poly.entity_id
_entity_poly.type
_entity_poly.pdbx_seq_one_letter_code
_entity_poly.pdbx_strand_id
1 'polypeptide(L)' 'MVNGRTVLERFPAGGPRGSWPAEEFAQARRMEGLAAEVVMDLATDTFLVVVRGGDSAR' A
#
# COMPACT_ATOMS: atom_id res chain seq x y z
N MET A 1 21.09 -4.49 0.02
CA MET A 1 19.88 -5.29 0.24
C MET A 1 18.71 -4.39 -0.11
N VAL A 2 17.98 -4.66 -1.20
CA VAL A 2 16.78 -3.89 -1.50
C VAL A 2 15.70 -4.41 -0.55
N ASN A 3 15.41 -3.66 0.52
CA ASN A 3 14.20 -3.89 1.30
C ASN A 3 13.02 -3.44 0.42
N GLY A 4 12.67 -4.32 -0.52
CA GLY A 4 11.70 -4.06 -1.58
C GLY A 4 10.30 -3.98 -0.99
N ARG A 5 9.62 -2.88 -1.27
CA ARG A 5 8.16 -2.79 -1.07
C ARG A 5 7.50 -3.50 -2.24
N THR A 6 6.61 -4.44 -1.95
CA THR A 6 5.78 -5.09 -2.96
C THR A 6 4.45 -4.36 -3.03
N VAL A 7 4.08 -3.88 -4.21
CA VAL A 7 2.75 -3.30 -4.45
C VAL A 7 1.72 -4.42 -4.52
N LEU A 8 0.70 -4.35 -3.69
CA LEU A 8 -0.45 -5.26 -3.69
C LEU A 8 -1.56 -4.77 -4.62
N GLU A 9 -1.88 -3.47 -4.59
CA GLU A 9 -2.98 -2.88 -5.36
C GLU A 9 -2.76 -1.37 -5.57
N ARG A 10 -3.37 -0.81 -6.62
CA ARG A 10 -3.30 0.61 -7.00
C ARG A 10 -4.70 1.24 -7.02
N PHE A 11 -4.81 2.45 -6.48
CA PHE A 11 -6.07 3.20 -6.41
C PHE A 11 -5.87 4.62 -6.96
N PRO A 12 -6.73 5.10 -7.86
CA PRO A 12 -6.60 6.46 -8.40
C PRO A 12 -6.82 7.51 -7.30
N ALA A 13 -5.97 8.54 -7.22
CA ALA A 13 -6.10 9.56 -6.19
C ALA A 13 -7.24 10.56 -6.45
N GLY A 14 -7.62 10.76 -7.72
CA GLY A 14 -8.68 11.70 -8.13
C GLY A 14 -10.13 11.25 -7.88
N GLY A 15 -10.35 10.12 -7.20
CA GLY A 15 -11.70 9.65 -6.89
C GLY A 15 -12.43 10.50 -5.82
N PRO A 16 -13.77 10.49 -5.77
CA PRO A 16 -14.55 11.32 -4.83
C PRO A 16 -14.31 11.00 -3.35
N ARG A 17 -13.64 9.89 -3.04
CA ARG A 17 -13.33 9.43 -1.68
C ARG A 17 -11.85 9.58 -1.30
N GLY A 18 -11.03 10.20 -2.15
CA GLY A 18 -9.59 10.35 -1.91
C GLY A 18 -8.90 9.01 -1.64
N SER A 19 -8.11 8.94 -0.56
CA SER A 19 -7.35 7.75 -0.15
C SER A 19 -8.20 6.63 0.48
N TRP A 20 -9.47 6.89 0.84
CA TRP A 20 -10.29 5.95 1.62
C TRP A 20 -10.35 4.52 1.04
N PRO A 21 -10.51 4.29 -0.27
CA PRO A 21 -10.49 2.93 -0.83
C PRO A 21 -9.16 2.20 -0.60
N ALA A 22 -8.03 2.92 -0.69
CA ALA A 22 -6.71 2.35 -0.43
C ALA A 22 -6.53 2.04 1.07
N GLU A 23 -7.03 2.91 1.94
CA GLU A 23 -6.99 2.73 3.39
C GLU A 23 -7.81 1.51 3.85
N GLU A 24 -9.03 1.36 3.34
CA GLU A 24 -9.88 0.19 3.61
C GLU A 24 -9.22 -1.11 3.15
N PHE A 25 -8.65 -1.11 1.94
CA PHE A 25 -7.94 -2.28 1.44
C PHE A 25 -6.71 -2.59 2.30
N ALA A 26 -5.89 -1.59 2.64
CA ALA A 26 -4.74 -1.78 3.52
C ALA A 26 -5.15 -2.25 4.92
N GLN A 27 -6.29 -1.78 5.45
CA GLN A 27 -6.85 -2.24 6.72
C GLN A 27 -7.27 -3.71 6.64
N ALA A 28 -7.94 -4.13 5.56
CA ALA A 28 -8.30 -5.53 5.36
C ALA A 28 -7.06 -6.44 5.30
N ARG A 29 -6.00 -6.03 4.58
CA ARG A 29 -4.72 -6.75 4.54
C ARG A 29 -4.06 -6.83 5.92
N ARG A 30 -4.15 -5.76 6.73
CA ARG A 30 -3.65 -5.76 8.12
C ARG A 30 -4.41 -6.72 9.02
N MET A 31 -5.72 -6.84 8.84
CA MET A 31 -6.53 -7.84 9.56
C MET A 31 -6.18 -9.28 9.16
N GLU A 32 -5.64 -9.48 7.95
CA GLU A 32 -5.08 -10.75 7.48
C GLU A 32 -3.63 -10.99 7.94
N GLY A 33 -3.04 -10.06 8.71
CA GLY A 33 -1.70 -10.16 9.26
C GLY A 33 -0.59 -9.61 8.35
N LEU A 34 -0.92 -8.99 7.23
CA LEU A 34 0.05 -8.35 6.35
C LEU A 34 0.39 -6.94 6.85
N ALA A 35 1.68 -6.60 6.87
CA ALA A 35 2.15 -5.24 7.18
C ALA A 35 1.92 -4.29 5.98
N ALA A 36 0.65 -4.08 5.62
CA ALA A 36 0.25 -3.26 4.50
C ALA A 36 0.20 -1.77 4.86
N GLU A 37 0.74 -0.93 3.98
CA GLU A 37 0.82 0.52 4.09
C GLU A 37 0.26 1.18 2.81
N VAL A 38 -0.36 2.34 2.95
CA VAL A 38 -0.76 3.18 1.81
C VAL A 38 0.34 4.21 1.55
N VAL A 39 0.81 4.30 0.31
CA VAL A 39 1.81 5.27 -0.14
C VAL A 39 1.26 6.03 -1.34
N MET A 40 1.41 7.36 -1.35
CA MET A 40 1.04 8.17 -2.51
C MET A 40 2.21 8.18 -3.51
N ASP A 41 1.94 7.74 -4.74
CA ASP A 41 2.80 7.97 -5.90
C ASP A 41 2.39 9.26 -6.59
N LEU A 42 3.19 10.32 -6.35
CA LEU A 42 2.96 11.65 -6.90
C LEU A 42 3.17 11.71 -8.42
N ALA A 43 3.99 10.82 -9.00
CA ALA A 43 4.28 10.85 -10.43
C ALA A 43 3.08 10.35 -11.25
N THR A 44 2.30 9.44 -10.68
CA THR A 44 1.14 8.82 -11.33
C THR A 44 -0.19 9.21 -10.68
N ASP A 45 -0.19 10.11 -9.71
CA ASP A 45 -1.35 10.53 -8.92
C ASP A 45 -2.19 9.33 -8.43
N THR A 46 -1.51 8.36 -7.83
CA THR A 46 -2.09 7.07 -7.45
C THR A 46 -1.69 6.70 -6.03
N PHE A 47 -2.63 6.18 -5.25
CA PHE A 47 -2.34 5.51 -3.99
C PHE A 47 -1.95 4.06 -4.24
N LEU A 48 -0.80 3.65 -3.71
CA LEU A 48 -0.30 2.29 -3.77
C LEU A 48 -0.49 1.66 -2.39
N VAL A 49 -1.11 0.49 -2.34
CA VAL A 49 -1.04 -0.35 -1.13
C VAL A 49 0.16 -1.26 -1.28
N VAL A 50 1.10 -1.17 -0.35
CA VAL A 50 2.36 -1.91 -0.37
C VAL A 50 2.52 -2.73 0.89
N VAL A 51 3.20 -3.87 0.78
CA VAL A 51 3.75 -4.59 1.93
C VAL A 51 5.26 -4.46 1.92
N ARG A 52 5.87 -4.35 3.10
CA ARG A 52 7.31 -4.54 3.20
C ARG A 52 7.59 -6.02 3.03
N GLY A 53 8.30 -6.39 1.96
CA GLY A 53 8.90 -7.72 1.88
C GLY A 53 9.85 -7.84 3.06
N GLY A 54 9.62 -8.84 3.91
CA GLY A 54 10.32 -9.00 5.17
C GLY A 54 11.80 -8.74 5.01
N ASP A 55 12.31 -7.80 5.81
CA ASP A 55 13.69 -7.81 6.22
C ASP A 55 13.96 -9.25 6.71
N SER A 56 14.66 -10.01 5.87
CA SER A 56 15.21 -11.29 6.26
C SER A 56 16.50 -11.00 7.02
N ALA A 57 16.41 -10.25 8.12
CA ALA A 57 17.42 -10.23 9.15
C ALA A 57 16.74 -10.48 10.50
N ARG A 58 17.10 -11.66 11.02
CA ARG A 58 16.92 -12.18 12.39
C ARG A 58 16.60 -11.17 13.49
#